data_AF-A0A090ISS3-F1
#
_entry.id   AF-A0A090ISS3-F1
#
_cell.length_a   1.000
_cell.length_b   1.000
_cell.length_c   1.000
_cell.angle_alpha   90.00
_cell.angle_beta   90.00
_cell.angle_gamma   90.00
#
_symmetry.space_group_name_H-M   'P 1'
#
loop_
_entity.id
_entity.type
_entity.pdbx_description
1 polymer ?
#
loop_
_entity_poly.entity_id
_entity_poly.type
_entity_poly.pdbx_seq_one_letter_code
_entity_poly.pdbx_strand_id
1 'polypeptide(L)'
;MNEYLYKYTKFREDFLSDPYIRATQIEGLNDPFEANVTLEQIIKARKQHNEFYDVSEEFQGEDFDYMMEEFLSLSQQDLSEIGVISLTEDPINPLMWAHYADEHKGVVLQVKNEHSFLCGANEYIGGKRVRYNKDIFGFASELPKPVAYRRNRPQFDFIEEVAPEHRQAYPHKKFNEKLIYTKANDWLYEKESRSVVYLKDADRIVCSYDEHTFKFCDNHEFLTVKNLSDNRIQIDFPINFGNILDFANVDDALYDEYEDRNDLYLWTRGLDAQYFFKLNPSSISAFIFGCKSSFGDIEITKQKLSWDADLYKAKISKDKFELDLEKI
;
A
#
# COMPACT_ATOMS: atom_id res chain seq x y z
N MET A 1 10.41 -17.01 1.42
CA MET A 1 9.43 -16.04 0.88
C MET A 1 8.88 -16.63 -0.39
N ASN A 2 7.57 -16.49 -0.65
CA ASN A 2 6.99 -16.88 -1.91
C ASN A 2 7.57 -16.03 -3.04
N GLU A 3 7.96 -16.68 -4.14
CA GLU A 3 8.55 -16.04 -5.32
C GLU A 3 7.56 -15.11 -6.02
N TYR A 4 6.26 -15.45 -5.94
CA TYR A 4 5.18 -14.69 -6.56
C TYR A 4 4.10 -14.36 -5.54
N LEU A 5 3.47 -13.21 -5.74
CA LEU A 5 2.26 -12.76 -5.06
C LEU A 5 1.22 -12.34 -6.10
N TYR A 6 -0.03 -12.23 -5.68
CA TYR A 6 -1.16 -12.06 -6.57
C TYR A 6 -2.01 -10.85 -6.19
N LYS A 7 -2.49 -10.09 -7.18
CA LYS A 7 -3.44 -8.99 -7.00
C LYS A 7 -4.75 -9.28 -7.73
N TYR A 8 -5.82 -9.48 -6.98
CA TYR A 8 -7.18 -9.53 -7.51
C TYR A 8 -7.66 -8.12 -7.86
N THR A 9 -8.20 -7.94 -9.06
CA THR A 9 -8.75 -6.66 -9.51
C THR A 9 -9.81 -6.85 -10.58
N LYS A 10 -10.63 -5.81 -10.79
CA LYS A 10 -11.41 -5.68 -12.02
C LYS A 10 -10.47 -5.57 -13.22
N PHE A 11 -10.91 -6.07 -14.38
CA PHE A 11 -10.19 -5.87 -15.63
C PHE A 11 -10.23 -4.37 -16.00
N ARG A 12 -9.08 -3.87 -16.44
CA ARG A 12 -8.85 -2.47 -16.81
C ARG A 12 -7.96 -2.46 -18.04
N GLU A 13 -8.50 -1.98 -19.15
CA GLU A 13 -7.78 -1.99 -20.44
C GLU A 13 -6.57 -1.04 -20.44
N ASP A 14 -6.72 0.13 -19.80
CA ASP A 14 -5.65 1.13 -19.61
C ASP A 14 -4.42 0.56 -18.89
N PHE A 15 -4.63 -0.40 -17.99
CA PHE A 15 -3.57 -1.07 -17.24
C PHE A 15 -2.57 -1.82 -18.14
N LEU A 16 -2.97 -2.25 -19.34
CA LEU A 16 -2.12 -3.03 -20.27
C LEU A 16 -1.02 -2.18 -20.93
N SER A 17 -1.19 -0.86 -20.92
CA SER A 17 -0.21 0.11 -21.41
C SER A 17 0.36 0.99 -20.29
N ASP A 18 -0.40 1.17 -19.21
CA ASP A 18 -0.06 2.09 -18.13
C ASP A 18 -0.37 1.45 -16.76
N PRO A 19 0.48 0.51 -16.30
CA PRO A 19 0.16 -0.37 -15.18
C PRO A 19 0.32 0.35 -13.84
N TYR A 20 -0.74 1.03 -13.40
CA TYR A 20 -0.83 1.66 -12.09
C TYR A 20 -1.63 0.81 -11.10
N ILE A 21 -1.13 0.65 -9.89
CA ILE A 21 -1.85 0.05 -8.76
C ILE A 21 -2.22 1.14 -7.74
N ARG A 22 -3.44 1.07 -7.21
CA ARG A 22 -3.84 1.96 -6.11
C ARG A 22 -3.22 1.47 -4.81
N ALA A 23 -2.62 2.38 -4.05
CA ALA A 23 -2.39 2.19 -2.63
C ALA A 23 -3.63 2.73 -1.88
N THR A 24 -4.31 1.86 -1.14
CA THR A 24 -5.56 2.21 -0.46
C THR A 24 -5.23 2.83 0.89
N GLN A 25 -5.77 4.01 1.17
CA GLN A 25 -5.68 4.62 2.48
C GLN A 25 -6.33 3.73 3.54
N ILE A 26 -5.88 3.82 4.80
CA ILE A 26 -6.33 2.92 5.88
C ILE A 26 -7.85 2.92 6.05
N GLU A 27 -8.48 4.10 5.99
CA GLU A 27 -9.92 4.29 6.09
C GLU A 27 -10.72 3.66 4.92
N GLY A 28 -10.04 3.35 3.81
CA GLY A 28 -10.63 2.73 2.61
C GLY A 28 -10.46 1.21 2.56
N LEU A 29 -9.83 0.59 3.56
CA LEU A 29 -9.67 -0.86 3.63
C LEU A 29 -11.00 -1.54 4.02
N ASN A 30 -11.11 -2.82 3.66
CA ASN A 30 -12.36 -3.58 3.72
C ASN A 30 -12.79 -4.01 5.13
N ASP A 31 -11.86 -4.03 6.09
CA ASP A 31 -12.14 -4.39 7.48
C ASP A 31 -12.57 -3.12 8.26
N PRO A 32 -13.79 -3.05 8.81
CA PRO A 32 -14.27 -1.87 9.54
C PRO A 32 -13.49 -1.62 10.85
N PHE A 33 -12.68 -2.59 11.30
CA PHE A 33 -11.82 -2.47 12.47
C PHE A 33 -10.35 -2.26 12.08
N GLU A 34 -10.04 -2.04 10.81
CA GLU A 34 -8.67 -1.87 10.31
C GLU A 34 -7.98 -0.70 11.02
N ALA A 35 -6.79 -0.98 11.57
CA ALA A 35 -5.98 -0.06 12.37
C ALA A 35 -6.69 0.72 13.50
N ASN A 36 -7.94 0.37 13.85
CA ASN A 36 -8.66 0.96 14.95
C ASN A 36 -8.07 0.50 16.28
N VAL A 37 -7.96 1.45 17.21
CA VAL A 37 -7.34 1.25 18.52
C VAL A 37 -8.30 1.60 19.64
N THR A 38 -8.21 0.86 20.73
CA THR A 38 -8.90 1.16 21.99
C THR A 38 -7.97 1.93 22.92
N LEU A 39 -8.56 2.72 23.82
CA LEU A 39 -7.80 3.40 24.88
C LEU A 39 -6.97 2.40 25.70
N GLU A 40 -7.54 1.24 26.06
CA GLU A 40 -6.84 0.21 26.82
C GLU A 40 -5.57 -0.29 26.12
N GLN A 41 -5.63 -0.53 24.81
CA GLN A 41 -4.46 -0.96 24.03
C GLN A 41 -3.34 0.08 24.06
N ILE A 42 -3.68 1.37 24.00
CA ILE A 42 -2.68 2.44 24.02
C ILE A 42 -2.06 2.56 25.41
N ILE A 43 -2.88 2.48 26.47
CA ILE A 43 -2.40 2.48 27.86
C ILE A 43 -1.42 1.32 28.07
N LYS A 44 -1.76 0.11 27.60
CA LYS A 44 -0.88 -1.04 27.69
C LYS A 44 0.40 -0.83 26.90
N ALA A 45 0.30 -0.40 25.64
CA ALA A 45 1.47 -0.10 24.80
C ALA A 45 2.43 0.91 25.46
N ARG A 46 1.89 1.97 26.08
CA ARG A 46 2.70 2.98 26.77
C ARG A 46 3.33 2.44 28.06
N LYS A 47 2.61 1.65 28.85
CA LYS A 47 3.17 1.02 30.06
C LYS A 47 4.36 0.12 29.71
N GLN A 48 4.20 -0.73 28.69
CA GLN A 48 5.27 -1.60 28.21
C GLN A 48 6.46 -0.79 27.65
N HIS A 49 6.19 0.33 26.98
CA HIS A 49 7.24 1.25 26.54
C HIS A 49 8.03 1.84 27.73
N ASN A 50 7.35 2.37 28.74
CA ASN A 50 8.00 2.94 29.91
C ASN A 50 8.85 1.91 30.66
N GLU A 51 8.36 0.67 30.77
CA GLU A 51 9.11 -0.45 31.33
C GLU A 51 10.38 -0.75 30.50
N PHE A 52 10.29 -0.73 29.16
CA PHE A 52 11.45 -0.94 28.29
C PHE A 52 12.56 0.12 28.45
N TYR A 53 12.18 1.39 28.69
CA TYR A 53 13.13 2.49 28.88
C TYR A 53 13.55 2.69 30.35
N ASP A 54 13.06 1.85 31.27
CA ASP A 54 13.26 1.99 32.72
C ASP A 54 12.84 3.38 33.23
N VAL A 55 11.73 3.89 32.69
CA VAL A 55 11.16 5.19 33.04
C VAL A 55 10.04 5.00 34.06
N SER A 56 10.28 5.44 35.30
CA SER A 56 9.26 5.53 36.34
C SER A 56 8.45 6.82 36.18
N GLU A 57 7.62 6.90 35.15
CA GLU A 57 6.64 7.99 35.00
C GLU A 57 5.44 7.74 35.94
N GLU A 58 5.14 8.70 36.82
CA GLU A 58 3.91 8.68 37.60
C GLU A 58 2.72 9.01 36.69
N PHE A 59 1.97 7.98 36.30
CA PHE A 59 0.76 8.11 35.49
C PHE A 59 -0.43 8.60 36.34
N GLN A 60 -0.46 9.88 36.72
CA GLN A 60 -1.60 10.48 37.43
C GLN A 60 -1.95 11.87 36.87
N GLY A 61 -3.25 12.17 36.80
CA GLY A 61 -3.76 13.51 36.49
C GLY A 61 -3.59 13.91 35.02
N GLU A 62 -3.54 15.23 34.78
CA GLU A 62 -3.57 15.86 33.45
C GLU A 62 -2.37 15.47 32.55
N ASP A 63 -1.21 15.14 33.13
CA ASP A 63 -0.02 14.72 32.38
C ASP A 63 -0.25 13.40 31.62
N PHE A 64 -1.04 12.49 32.18
CA PHE A 64 -1.37 11.22 31.52
C PHE A 64 -2.26 11.42 30.30
N ASP A 65 -3.28 12.27 30.43
CA ASP A 65 -4.23 12.54 29.36
C ASP A 65 -3.52 13.25 28.19
N TYR A 66 -2.63 14.22 28.48
CA TYR A 66 -1.84 14.90 27.45
C TYR A 66 -0.92 13.95 26.68
N MET A 67 -0.17 13.08 27.38
CA MET A 67 0.70 12.09 26.73
C MET A 67 -0.08 11.09 25.88
N MET A 68 -1.29 10.73 26.32
CA MET A 68 -2.18 9.83 25.57
C MET A 68 -2.66 10.48 24.28
N GLU A 69 -3.09 11.74 24.35
CA GLU A 69 -3.49 12.54 23.19
C GLU A 69 -2.33 12.74 22.21
N GLU A 70 -1.13 13.01 22.70
CA GLU A 70 0.06 13.13 21.86
C GLU A 70 0.36 11.82 21.10
N PHE A 71 0.39 10.69 21.81
CA PHE A 71 0.64 9.39 21.19
C PHE A 71 -0.42 9.04 20.14
N LEU A 72 -1.69 9.27 20.46
CA LEU A 72 -2.80 9.06 19.55
C LEU A 72 -2.68 9.94 18.30
N SER A 73 -2.37 11.21 18.48
CA SER A 73 -2.24 12.18 17.39
C SER A 73 -1.10 11.79 16.45
N LEU A 74 0.07 11.44 16.99
CA LEU A 74 1.21 10.96 16.20
C LEU A 74 0.89 9.66 15.47
N SER A 75 0.25 8.70 16.16
CA SER A 75 -0.15 7.42 15.57
C SER A 75 -1.15 7.62 14.42
N GLN A 76 -2.18 8.44 14.61
CA GLN A 76 -3.18 8.74 13.59
C GLN A 76 -2.58 9.52 12.42
N GLN A 77 -1.72 10.49 12.69
CA GLN A 77 -1.02 11.24 11.64
C GLN A 77 -0.24 10.27 10.75
N ASP A 78 0.59 9.43 11.35
CA ASP A 78 1.35 8.40 10.65
C ASP A 78 0.48 7.46 9.80
N LEU A 79 -0.59 6.91 10.38
CA LEU A 79 -1.48 5.98 9.69
C LEU A 79 -2.19 6.63 8.51
N SER A 80 -2.43 7.94 8.59
CA SER A 80 -3.13 8.70 7.58
C SER A 80 -2.25 9.15 6.40
N GLU A 81 -0.93 9.01 6.54
CA GLU A 81 0.05 9.34 5.51
C GLU A 81 0.44 8.12 4.64
N ILE A 82 -0.02 6.92 5.01
CA ILE A 82 0.32 5.69 4.30
C ILE A 82 -0.83 5.12 3.47
N GLY A 83 -0.44 4.36 2.45
CA GLY A 83 -1.31 3.53 1.64
C GLY A 83 -0.88 2.08 1.67
N VAL A 84 -1.86 1.19 1.56
CA VAL A 84 -1.68 -0.25 1.58
C VAL A 84 -1.97 -0.84 0.21
N ILE A 85 -0.99 -1.55 -0.33
CA ILE A 85 -1.15 -2.43 -1.49
C ILE A 85 -1.28 -3.86 -0.98
N SER A 86 -2.51 -4.34 -0.91
CA SER A 86 -2.82 -5.72 -0.50
C SER A 86 -2.59 -6.71 -1.65
N LEU A 87 -1.77 -7.72 -1.40
CA LEU A 87 -1.47 -8.85 -2.27
C LEU A 87 -1.83 -10.17 -1.54
N THR A 88 -1.93 -11.27 -2.26
CA THR A 88 -2.19 -12.60 -1.69
C THR A 88 -1.24 -13.66 -2.22
N GLU A 89 -1.07 -14.72 -1.46
CA GLU A 89 -0.35 -15.93 -1.88
C GLU A 89 -1.19 -16.88 -2.75
N ASP A 90 -2.52 -16.66 -2.83
CA ASP A 90 -3.46 -17.62 -3.42
C ASP A 90 -4.24 -17.05 -4.63
N PRO A 91 -3.93 -17.47 -5.86
CA PRO A 91 -4.56 -16.96 -7.08
C PRO A 91 -5.91 -17.61 -7.43
N ILE A 92 -6.33 -18.64 -6.71
CA ILE A 92 -7.50 -19.45 -7.07
C ILE A 92 -8.57 -19.50 -5.96
N ASN A 93 -8.41 -18.69 -4.90
CA ASN A 93 -9.38 -18.63 -3.81
C ASN A 93 -10.75 -18.11 -4.31
N PRO A 94 -11.83 -18.92 -4.23
CA PRO A 94 -13.14 -18.52 -4.77
C PRO A 94 -13.75 -17.30 -4.08
N LEU A 95 -13.53 -17.12 -2.77
CA LEU A 95 -14.04 -15.96 -2.02
C LEU A 95 -13.31 -14.68 -2.47
N MET A 96 -11.99 -14.76 -2.68
CA MET A 96 -11.20 -13.64 -3.22
C MET A 96 -11.69 -13.25 -4.62
N TRP A 97 -11.96 -14.23 -5.48
CA TRP A 97 -12.54 -13.98 -6.81
C TRP A 97 -13.90 -13.30 -6.74
N ALA A 98 -14.76 -13.73 -5.81
CA ALA A 98 -16.08 -13.15 -5.62
C ALA A 98 -16.01 -11.69 -5.15
N HIS A 99 -15.16 -11.39 -4.17
CA HIS A 99 -15.10 -10.07 -3.53
C HIS A 99 -14.20 -9.05 -4.27
N TYR A 100 -13.07 -9.48 -4.82
CA TYR A 100 -12.02 -8.57 -5.28
C TYR A 100 -11.74 -8.61 -6.79
N ALA A 101 -12.33 -9.57 -7.52
CA ALA A 101 -12.16 -9.69 -8.96
C ALA A 101 -13.51 -9.76 -9.71
N ASP A 102 -14.37 -8.78 -9.40
CA ASP A 102 -15.64 -8.53 -10.11
C ASP A 102 -16.51 -9.79 -10.24
N GLU A 103 -16.75 -10.49 -9.13
CA GLU A 103 -17.57 -11.71 -9.10
C GLU A 103 -17.10 -12.80 -10.07
N HIS A 104 -15.79 -13.05 -10.12
CA HIS A 104 -15.10 -13.97 -11.05
C HIS A 104 -15.02 -13.50 -12.51
N LYS A 105 -15.35 -12.24 -12.84
CA LYS A 105 -15.22 -11.69 -14.21
C LYS A 105 -13.90 -10.95 -14.42
N GLY A 106 -13.25 -10.52 -13.34
CA GLY A 106 -12.04 -9.74 -13.36
C GLY A 106 -10.78 -10.55 -13.70
N VAL A 107 -9.66 -10.04 -13.22
CA VAL A 107 -8.33 -10.57 -13.50
C VAL A 107 -7.48 -10.58 -12.22
N VAL A 108 -6.58 -11.55 -12.13
CA VAL A 108 -5.56 -11.64 -11.10
C VAL A 108 -4.20 -11.40 -11.76
N LEU A 109 -3.43 -10.46 -11.21
CA LEU A 109 -2.07 -10.18 -11.64
C LEU A 109 -1.11 -11.02 -10.82
N GLN A 110 -0.21 -11.77 -11.45
CA GLN A 110 0.91 -12.40 -10.78
C GLN A 110 2.11 -11.47 -10.81
N VAL A 111 2.68 -11.18 -9.64
CA VAL A 111 3.75 -10.22 -9.44
C VAL A 111 4.93 -10.93 -8.78
N LYS A 112 6.14 -10.74 -9.33
CA LYS A 112 7.40 -11.23 -8.75
C LYS A 112 7.69 -10.51 -7.43
N ASN A 113 8.10 -11.27 -6.41
CA ASN A 113 8.36 -10.79 -5.04
C ASN A 113 9.85 -10.88 -4.64
N GLU A 114 10.75 -10.94 -5.62
CA GLU A 114 12.20 -10.93 -5.39
C GLU A 114 12.74 -9.51 -5.12
N HIS A 115 12.17 -8.53 -5.80
CA HIS A 115 12.50 -7.11 -5.75
C HIS A 115 11.23 -6.27 -5.60
N SER A 116 11.39 -4.96 -5.45
CA SER A 116 10.26 -4.04 -5.59
C SER A 116 9.59 -4.22 -6.96
N PHE A 117 8.28 -4.37 -6.93
CA PHE A 117 7.44 -4.42 -8.13
C PHE A 117 7.09 -3.01 -8.65
N LEU A 118 7.55 -1.96 -7.98
CA LEU A 118 7.35 -0.57 -8.39
C LEU A 118 8.38 -0.15 -9.46
N CYS A 119 7.95 0.72 -10.38
CA CYS A 119 8.87 1.40 -11.30
C CYS A 119 9.84 2.31 -10.53
N GLY A 120 11.04 2.51 -11.08
CA GLY A 120 12.05 3.39 -10.46
C GLY A 120 12.89 2.74 -9.36
N ALA A 121 12.71 1.44 -9.11
CA ALA A 121 13.50 0.66 -8.15
C ALA A 121 14.94 0.42 -8.65
N ASN A 122 15.79 1.44 -8.47
CA ASN A 122 17.16 1.46 -8.98
C ASN A 122 18.20 1.10 -7.91
N GLU A 123 17.85 1.21 -6.63
CA GLU A 123 18.78 1.01 -5.52
C GLU A 123 18.83 -0.43 -5.07
N TYR A 124 20.01 -0.88 -4.62
CA TYR A 124 20.19 -2.23 -4.05
C TYR A 124 20.38 -2.13 -2.53
N ILE A 125 19.37 -2.54 -1.77
CA ILE A 125 19.40 -2.58 -0.30
C ILE A 125 19.15 -4.02 0.16
N GLY A 126 20.06 -4.57 0.96
CA GLY A 126 19.93 -5.93 1.50
C GLY A 126 19.81 -7.01 0.41
N GLY A 127 20.45 -6.81 -0.75
CA GLY A 127 20.40 -7.74 -1.88
C GLY A 127 19.12 -7.67 -2.73
N LYS A 128 18.22 -6.72 -2.44
CA LYS A 128 16.99 -6.50 -3.20
C LYS A 128 17.00 -5.14 -3.88
N ARG A 129 16.47 -5.06 -5.09
CA ARG A 129 16.18 -3.78 -5.74
C ARG A 129 14.97 -3.13 -5.08
N VAL A 130 15.14 -1.88 -4.68
CA VAL A 130 14.14 -1.07 -3.98
C VAL A 130 14.05 0.32 -4.60
N ARG A 131 12.90 0.97 -4.46
CA ARG A 131 12.70 2.35 -4.92
C ARG A 131 12.94 3.36 -3.81
N TYR A 132 12.50 3.03 -2.61
CA TYR A 132 12.67 3.87 -1.44
C TYR A 132 13.71 3.28 -0.49
N ASN A 133 14.35 4.15 0.29
CA ASN A 133 15.17 3.72 1.40
C ASN A 133 14.36 2.93 2.42
N LYS A 134 15.06 2.12 3.21
CA LYS A 134 14.45 1.51 4.39
C LYS A 134 13.90 2.63 5.27
N ASP A 135 12.63 2.53 5.62
CA ASP A 135 12.04 3.37 6.66
C ASP A 135 12.62 2.95 8.01
N ILE A 136 13.77 3.54 8.37
CA ILE A 136 14.52 3.21 9.59
C ILE A 136 13.67 3.53 10.82
N PHE A 137 12.82 4.54 10.72
CA PHE A 137 12.03 5.05 11.83
C PHE A 137 10.57 4.61 11.77
N GLY A 138 10.16 3.76 10.81
CA GLY A 138 8.74 3.51 10.63
C GLY A 138 8.32 2.12 10.19
N PHE A 139 7.04 2.04 9.86
CA PHE A 139 6.31 0.79 9.59
C PHE A 139 6.04 0.59 8.09
N ALA A 140 6.37 1.59 7.26
CA ALA A 140 6.25 1.48 5.82
C ALA A 140 7.29 0.49 5.27
N SER A 141 6.88 -0.30 4.29
CA SER A 141 7.75 -1.24 3.61
C SER A 141 7.19 -1.48 2.21
N GLU A 142 7.88 -0.98 1.19
CA GLU A 142 7.49 -1.22 -0.19
C GLU A 142 7.56 -2.71 -0.57
N LEU A 143 8.45 -3.47 0.08
CA LEU A 143 8.52 -4.91 -0.07
C LEU A 143 7.41 -5.58 0.75
N PRO A 144 6.58 -6.45 0.14
CA PRO A 144 5.48 -7.09 0.84
C PRO A 144 5.90 -7.85 2.10
N LYS A 145 5.22 -7.58 3.21
CA LYS A 145 5.29 -8.38 4.45
C LYS A 145 3.98 -9.14 4.67
N PRO A 146 4.01 -10.40 5.11
CA PRO A 146 2.81 -11.17 5.40
C PRO A 146 2.05 -10.57 6.59
N VAL A 147 0.72 -10.60 6.52
CA VAL A 147 -0.17 -10.22 7.62
C VAL A 147 -0.27 -11.37 8.62
N ALA A 148 -0.16 -11.04 9.90
CA ALA A 148 -0.43 -11.97 10.99
C ALA A 148 -1.93 -12.04 11.28
N TYR A 149 -2.48 -13.25 11.31
CA TYR A 149 -3.88 -13.46 11.65
C TYR A 149 -4.04 -13.86 13.11
N ARG A 150 -4.96 -13.20 13.82
CA ARG A 150 -5.25 -13.49 15.22
C ARG A 150 -6.75 -13.42 15.49
N ARG A 151 -7.22 -14.18 16.48
CA ARG A 151 -8.61 -14.13 16.95
C ARG A 151 -8.93 -12.78 17.59
N ASN A 152 -8.01 -12.30 18.43
CA ASN A 152 -8.09 -10.99 19.05
C ASN A 152 -6.97 -10.12 18.46
N ARG A 153 -7.26 -8.85 18.18
CA ARG A 153 -6.21 -7.88 17.79
C ARG A 153 -5.16 -7.77 18.91
N PRO A 154 -3.92 -7.33 18.60
CA PRO A 154 -2.85 -7.22 19.60
C PRO A 154 -3.33 -6.42 20.80
N GLN A 155 -3.24 -7.03 21.98
CA GLN A 155 -3.63 -6.37 23.23
C GLN A 155 -2.45 -5.60 23.85
N PHE A 156 -1.24 -5.78 23.29
CA PHE A 156 0.00 -5.15 23.78
C PHE A 156 0.29 -5.53 25.23
N ASP A 157 0.01 -6.79 25.58
CA ASP A 157 0.23 -7.34 26.92
C ASP A 157 1.72 -7.64 27.18
N PHE A 158 2.54 -7.74 26.12
CA PHE A 158 3.96 -8.08 26.19
C PHE A 158 4.84 -6.97 25.62
N ILE A 159 5.98 -6.70 26.27
CA ILE A 159 6.98 -5.70 25.85
C ILE A 159 7.38 -5.89 24.39
N GLU A 160 7.58 -7.12 23.93
CA GLU A 160 8.05 -7.43 22.58
C GLU A 160 7.08 -7.00 21.47
N GLU A 161 5.81 -6.74 21.83
CA GLU A 161 4.83 -6.23 20.88
C GLU A 161 5.02 -4.75 20.56
N VAL A 162 5.63 -3.98 21.46
CA VAL A 162 5.84 -2.52 21.32
C VAL A 162 7.29 -2.08 21.44
N ALA A 163 8.18 -2.98 21.87
CA ALA A 163 9.61 -2.72 22.01
C ALA A 163 10.20 -2.34 20.65
N PRO A 164 10.77 -1.13 20.53
CA PRO A 164 11.40 -0.72 19.28
C PRO A 164 12.66 -1.55 19.04
N GLU A 165 13.03 -1.74 17.76
CA GLU A 165 14.24 -2.50 17.39
C GLU A 165 15.54 -1.82 17.89
N HIS A 166 15.49 -0.51 18.11
CA HIS A 166 16.59 0.28 18.68
C HIS A 166 16.05 1.33 19.64
N ARG A 167 16.82 1.68 20.68
CA ARG A 167 16.41 2.65 21.72
C ARG A 167 16.07 4.05 21.18
N GLN A 168 16.51 4.41 19.98
CA GLN A 168 16.19 5.68 19.34
C GLN A 168 14.90 5.66 18.50
N ALA A 169 14.19 4.53 18.42
CA ALA A 169 12.97 4.46 17.61
C ALA A 169 11.77 5.04 18.36
N TYR A 170 10.85 5.61 17.59
CA TYR A 170 9.63 6.16 18.16
C TYR A 170 8.63 5.03 18.52
N PRO A 171 7.99 5.07 19.70
CA PRO A 171 7.20 3.94 20.19
C PRO A 171 5.93 3.69 19.38
N HIS A 172 5.27 4.78 18.95
CA HIS A 172 4.07 4.73 18.14
C HIS A 172 4.30 4.03 16.79
N LYS A 173 5.55 3.99 16.29
CA LYS A 173 5.89 3.34 15.02
C LYS A 173 5.82 1.83 15.11
N LYS A 174 6.34 1.23 16.19
CA LYS A 174 6.23 -0.22 16.40
C LYS A 174 4.79 -0.64 16.66
N PHE A 175 4.08 0.18 17.43
CA PHE A 175 2.64 0.03 17.65
C PHE A 175 1.85 0.05 16.33
N ASN A 176 2.06 1.05 15.48
CA ASN A 176 1.45 1.16 14.16
C ASN A 176 1.81 -0.03 13.25
N GLU A 177 3.07 -0.48 13.26
CA GLU A 177 3.47 -1.70 12.54
C GLU A 177 2.62 -2.90 12.95
N LYS A 178 2.43 -3.12 14.26
CA LYS A 178 1.59 -4.23 14.74
C LYS A 178 0.14 -4.11 14.29
N LEU A 179 -0.41 -2.91 14.25
CA LEU A 179 -1.78 -2.68 13.79
C LEU A 179 -1.93 -3.01 12.31
N ILE A 180 -1.03 -2.48 11.47
CA ILE A 180 -1.10 -2.63 10.01
C ILE A 180 -0.84 -4.06 9.56
N TYR A 181 0.02 -4.81 10.24
CA TYR A 181 0.34 -6.18 9.86
C TYR A 181 -0.41 -7.23 10.71
N THR A 182 -1.51 -6.85 11.38
CA THR A 182 -2.38 -7.83 12.08
C THR A 182 -3.83 -7.70 11.65
N LYS A 183 -4.46 -8.83 11.30
CA LYS A 183 -5.87 -8.89 10.89
C LYS A 183 -6.64 -9.97 11.65
N ALA A 184 -7.96 -9.83 11.72
CA ALA A 184 -8.81 -10.82 12.36
C ALA A 184 -8.81 -12.15 11.58
N ASN A 185 -8.96 -13.27 12.30
CA ASN A 185 -9.00 -14.61 11.69
C ASN A 185 -10.10 -14.79 10.64
N ASP A 186 -11.18 -14.00 10.70
CA ASP A 186 -12.26 -14.01 9.70
C ASP A 186 -11.75 -13.72 8.27
N TRP A 187 -10.63 -13.01 8.16
CA TRP A 187 -9.98 -12.66 6.90
C TRP A 187 -8.81 -13.60 6.55
N LEU A 188 -8.60 -14.69 7.30
CA LEU A 188 -7.46 -15.61 7.12
C LEU A 188 -7.39 -16.20 5.70
N TYR A 189 -8.54 -16.37 5.05
CA TYR A 189 -8.62 -16.91 3.68
C TYR A 189 -7.91 -16.02 2.66
N GLU A 190 -7.70 -14.72 2.96
CA GLU A 190 -7.05 -13.78 2.07
C GLU A 190 -5.55 -14.05 1.92
N LYS A 191 -4.90 -14.71 2.90
CA LYS A 191 -3.44 -14.95 2.93
C LYS A 191 -2.66 -13.69 2.51
N GLU A 192 -3.01 -12.57 3.13
CA GLU A 192 -2.64 -11.23 2.71
C GLU A 192 -1.16 -10.96 3.01
N SER A 193 -0.48 -10.36 2.03
CA SER A 193 0.80 -9.68 2.21
C SER A 193 0.62 -8.21 1.83
N ARG A 194 1.09 -7.31 2.69
CA ARG A 194 0.94 -5.86 2.52
C ARG A 194 2.26 -5.25 2.11
N SER A 195 2.25 -4.49 1.03
CA SER A 195 3.25 -3.45 0.76
C SER A 195 2.65 -2.13 1.26
N VAL A 196 3.40 -1.42 2.10
CA VAL A 196 2.97 -0.18 2.75
C VAL A 196 3.88 0.94 2.28
N VAL A 197 3.30 1.94 1.65
CA VAL A 197 4.00 3.06 1.00
C VAL A 197 3.45 4.39 1.52
N TYR A 198 4.25 5.45 1.50
CA TYR A 198 3.75 6.79 1.82
C TYR A 198 2.96 7.35 0.64
N LEU A 199 1.76 7.86 0.88
CA LEU A 199 0.84 8.35 -0.16
C LEU A 199 1.42 9.54 -0.93
N LYS A 200 2.27 10.35 -0.27
CA LYS A 200 2.99 11.47 -0.91
C LYS A 200 3.96 11.02 -2.00
N ASP A 201 4.39 9.76 -1.99
CA ASP A 201 5.32 9.21 -2.99
C ASP A 201 4.60 8.61 -4.20
N ALA A 202 3.29 8.81 -4.33
CA ALA A 202 2.49 8.30 -5.43
C ALA A 202 2.94 8.89 -6.78
N ASP A 203 2.97 8.04 -7.80
CA ASP A 203 3.31 8.42 -9.18
C ASP A 203 2.14 9.08 -9.91
N ARG A 204 0.92 8.87 -9.41
CA ARG A 204 -0.31 9.48 -9.92
C ARG A 204 -1.27 9.75 -8.78
N ILE A 205 -1.86 10.95 -8.80
CA ILE A 205 -2.96 11.34 -7.92
C ILE A 205 -4.21 11.58 -8.77
N VAL A 206 -5.33 11.00 -8.35
CA VAL A 206 -6.64 11.30 -8.94
C VAL A 206 -7.55 11.85 -7.85
N CYS A 207 -7.92 13.13 -7.95
CA CYS A 207 -8.72 13.83 -6.94
C CYS A 207 -9.85 14.63 -7.59
N SER A 208 -10.73 15.20 -6.76
CA SER A 208 -11.72 16.18 -7.20
C SER A 208 -11.03 17.42 -7.76
N TYR A 209 -11.63 18.04 -8.77
CA TYR A 209 -11.11 19.25 -9.38
C TYR A 209 -10.99 20.37 -8.34
N ASP A 210 -9.81 20.97 -8.29
CA ASP A 210 -9.50 22.18 -7.54
C ASP A 210 -8.71 23.12 -8.44
N GLU A 211 -9.15 24.38 -8.55
CA GLU A 211 -8.59 25.35 -9.50
C GLU A 211 -7.13 25.69 -9.16
N HIS A 212 -6.79 25.79 -7.88
CA HIS A 212 -5.44 26.07 -7.42
C HIS A 212 -4.49 24.94 -7.82
N THR A 213 -4.83 23.70 -7.45
CA THR A 213 -4.06 22.50 -7.76
C THR A 213 -3.90 22.32 -9.27
N PHE A 214 -4.97 22.51 -10.05
CA PHE A 214 -4.91 22.40 -11.51
C PHE A 214 -3.95 23.42 -12.12
N LYS A 215 -4.09 24.70 -11.75
CA LYS A 215 -3.22 25.77 -12.27
C LYS A 215 -1.77 25.58 -11.84
N PHE A 216 -1.52 25.10 -10.63
CA PHE A 216 -0.17 24.77 -10.20
C PHE A 216 0.44 23.74 -11.15
N CYS A 217 -0.23 22.60 -11.35
CA CYS A 217 0.29 21.54 -12.22
C CYS A 217 0.43 21.98 -13.69
N ASP A 218 -0.53 22.74 -14.22
CA ASP A 218 -0.54 23.21 -15.62
C ASP A 218 0.61 24.19 -15.92
N ASN A 219 1.12 24.88 -14.89
CA ASN A 219 2.25 25.79 -15.00
C ASN A 219 3.62 25.13 -14.72
N HIS A 220 3.66 23.86 -14.32
CA HIS A 220 4.92 23.13 -14.06
C HIS A 220 5.23 22.17 -15.21
N GLU A 221 6.36 22.38 -15.88
CA GLU A 221 6.73 21.68 -17.13
C GLU A 221 6.85 20.14 -16.95
N PHE A 222 7.23 19.68 -15.76
CA PHE A 222 7.50 18.27 -15.47
C PHE A 222 6.24 17.50 -15.04
N LEU A 223 5.19 18.21 -14.62
CA LEU A 223 3.94 17.61 -14.19
C LEU A 223 2.98 17.49 -15.37
N THR A 224 2.12 16.48 -15.34
CA THR A 224 1.04 16.36 -16.32
C THR A 224 -0.29 16.35 -15.58
N VAL A 225 -1.17 17.31 -15.90
CA VAL A 225 -2.53 17.35 -15.37
C VAL A 225 -3.58 17.18 -16.47
N LYS A 226 -4.61 16.39 -16.20
CA LYS A 226 -5.72 16.11 -17.14
C LYS A 226 -7.04 16.16 -16.42
N ASN A 227 -8.06 16.73 -17.07
CA ASN A 227 -9.44 16.62 -16.61
C ASN A 227 -9.98 15.22 -16.94
N LEU A 228 -10.67 14.62 -15.96
CA LEU A 228 -11.42 13.38 -16.10
C LEU A 228 -12.93 13.67 -16.08
N SER A 229 -13.74 12.63 -16.22
CA SER A 229 -15.19 12.71 -15.95
C SER A 229 -15.47 13.04 -14.48
N ASP A 230 -16.71 13.43 -14.19
CA ASP A 230 -17.21 13.62 -12.82
C ASP A 230 -16.46 14.67 -11.98
N ASN A 231 -15.99 15.74 -12.63
CA ASN A 231 -15.29 16.85 -11.99
C ASN A 231 -14.04 16.39 -11.21
N ARG A 232 -13.28 15.45 -11.79
CA ARG A 232 -12.00 14.96 -11.25
C ARG A 232 -10.83 15.38 -12.13
N ILE A 233 -9.64 15.44 -11.53
CA ILE A 233 -8.37 15.64 -12.23
C ILE A 233 -7.43 14.46 -11.97
N GLN A 234 -6.59 14.18 -12.96
CA GLN A 234 -5.45 13.27 -12.86
C GLN A 234 -4.17 14.09 -12.91
N ILE A 235 -3.30 13.89 -11.93
CA ILE A 235 -1.97 14.47 -11.85
C ILE A 235 -0.98 13.31 -11.96
N ASP A 236 -0.11 13.36 -12.96
CA ASP A 236 0.95 12.39 -13.22
C ASP A 236 2.30 13.02 -12.90
N PHE A 237 3.10 12.30 -12.12
CA PHE A 237 4.47 12.67 -11.78
C PHE A 237 5.46 11.88 -12.64
N PRO A 238 6.62 12.45 -13.00
CA PRO A 238 7.75 11.69 -13.51
C PRO A 238 8.16 10.57 -12.53
N ILE A 239 8.68 9.47 -13.06
CA ILE A 239 9.20 8.40 -12.20
C ILE A 239 10.38 8.93 -11.38
N ASN A 240 10.32 8.70 -10.07
CA ASN A 240 11.26 9.21 -9.06
C ASN A 240 11.26 10.74 -8.86
N PHE A 241 10.22 11.45 -9.32
CA PHE A 241 10.05 12.88 -9.03
C PHE A 241 10.08 13.17 -7.53
N GLY A 242 10.97 14.07 -7.12
CA GLY A 242 11.18 14.43 -5.71
C GLY A 242 11.60 13.26 -4.81
N ASN A 243 12.10 12.14 -5.35
CA ASN A 243 12.55 11.01 -4.55
C ASN A 243 13.97 11.27 -4.02
N ILE A 244 14.05 11.76 -2.78
CA ILE A 244 15.32 12.02 -2.10
C ILE A 244 15.74 10.80 -1.28
N LEU A 245 16.86 10.20 -1.66
CA LEU A 245 17.47 9.10 -0.90
C LEU A 245 18.49 9.60 0.14
N ASP A 246 19.21 10.68 -0.14
CA ASP A 246 20.18 11.27 0.79
C ASP A 246 19.96 12.77 0.92
N PHE A 247 19.22 13.16 1.97
CA PHE A 247 18.97 14.55 2.29
C PHE A 247 20.24 15.34 2.61
N ALA A 248 21.36 14.69 2.95
CA ALA A 248 22.62 15.39 3.21
C ALA A 248 23.31 15.85 1.92
N ASN A 249 22.98 15.24 0.77
CA ASN A 249 23.60 15.49 -0.53
C ASN A 249 22.54 15.63 -1.64
N VAL A 250 21.53 16.46 -1.40
CA VAL A 250 20.47 16.78 -2.37
C VAL A 250 20.80 18.11 -3.08
N ASP A 251 20.60 18.17 -4.39
CA ASP A 251 20.68 19.43 -5.12
C ASP A 251 19.35 20.22 -5.03
N ASP A 252 19.42 21.53 -5.27
CA ASP A 252 18.28 22.43 -5.12
C ASP A 252 17.09 22.01 -6.01
N ALA A 253 17.35 21.50 -7.21
CA ALA A 253 16.29 21.11 -8.15
C ALA A 253 15.51 19.89 -7.64
N LEU A 254 16.20 18.85 -7.16
CA LEU A 254 15.55 17.68 -6.58
C LEU A 254 14.82 18.01 -5.27
N TYR A 255 15.31 19.00 -4.51
CA TYR A 255 14.64 19.50 -3.32
C TYR A 255 13.34 20.24 -3.67
N ASP A 256 13.35 21.08 -4.69
CA ASP A 256 12.15 21.77 -5.20
C ASP A 256 11.10 20.75 -5.67
N GLU A 257 11.49 19.71 -6.41
CA GLU A 257 10.56 18.62 -6.81
C GLU A 257 9.95 17.89 -5.60
N TYR A 258 10.73 17.71 -4.52
CA TYR A 258 10.25 17.09 -3.29
C TYR A 258 9.22 17.96 -2.57
N GLU A 259 9.44 19.27 -2.49
CA GLU A 259 8.50 20.24 -1.92
C GLU A 259 7.21 20.32 -2.75
N ASP A 260 7.32 20.45 -4.08
CA ASP A 260 6.16 20.47 -4.99
C ASP A 260 5.27 19.24 -4.80
N ARG A 261 5.89 18.06 -4.69
CA ARG A 261 5.19 16.81 -4.46
C ARG A 261 4.51 16.76 -3.08
N ASN A 262 5.17 17.25 -2.03
CA ASN A 262 4.58 17.32 -0.70
C ASN A 262 3.38 18.27 -0.67
N ASP A 263 3.52 19.45 -1.28
CA ASP A 263 2.46 20.45 -1.38
C ASP A 263 1.24 19.88 -2.11
N LEU A 264 1.45 19.23 -3.26
CA LEU A 264 0.39 18.56 -4.00
C LEU A 264 -0.28 17.44 -3.18
N TYR A 265 0.48 16.65 -2.44
CA TYR A 265 -0.10 15.65 -1.52
C TYR A 265 -0.99 16.32 -0.47
N LEU A 266 -0.52 17.39 0.17
CA LEU A 266 -1.26 18.11 1.21
C LEU A 266 -2.53 18.76 0.66
N TRP A 267 -2.47 19.42 -0.49
CA TRP A 267 -3.63 20.08 -1.10
C TRP A 267 -4.68 19.07 -1.58
N THR A 268 -4.24 17.90 -2.08
CA THR A 268 -5.17 16.90 -2.64
C THR A 268 -5.79 15.98 -1.59
N ARG A 269 -5.18 15.84 -0.41
CA ARG A 269 -5.65 14.91 0.64
C ARG A 269 -7.10 15.14 1.07
N GLY A 270 -7.59 16.38 1.04
CA GLY A 270 -8.98 16.73 1.34
C GLY A 270 -9.97 16.60 0.17
N LEU A 271 -9.52 16.16 -1.01
CA LEU A 271 -10.27 16.24 -2.26
C LEU A 271 -10.70 14.87 -2.81
N ASP A 272 -11.03 13.90 -1.94
CA ASP A 272 -11.32 12.50 -2.35
C ASP A 272 -10.19 11.91 -3.23
N ALA A 273 -8.94 12.17 -2.82
CA ALA A 273 -7.78 11.73 -3.57
C ALA A 273 -7.61 10.21 -3.55
N GLN A 274 -7.17 9.68 -4.68
CA GLN A 274 -6.73 8.30 -4.86
C GLN A 274 -5.28 8.32 -5.33
N TYR A 275 -4.46 7.50 -4.69
CA TYR A 275 -3.01 7.48 -4.85
C TYR A 275 -2.58 6.22 -5.58
N PHE A 276 -1.88 6.38 -6.69
CA PHE A 276 -1.49 5.31 -7.58
C PHE A 276 0.02 5.25 -7.75
N PHE A 277 0.55 4.03 -7.72
CA PHE A 277 1.96 3.73 -7.91
C PHE A 277 2.12 2.95 -9.21
N LYS A 278 3.13 3.31 -9.99
CA LYS A 278 3.41 2.66 -11.26
C LYS A 278 4.14 1.34 -11.00
N LEU A 279 3.60 0.26 -11.53
CA LEU A 279 4.23 -1.05 -11.47
C LEU A 279 5.29 -1.17 -12.57
N ASN A 280 6.37 -1.88 -12.28
CA ASN A 280 7.34 -2.30 -13.27
C ASN A 280 6.72 -3.41 -14.13
N PRO A 281 6.52 -3.21 -15.46
CA PRO A 281 5.93 -4.22 -16.34
C PRO A 281 6.61 -5.59 -16.23
N SER A 282 7.95 -5.62 -16.13
CA SER A 282 8.73 -6.86 -16.04
C SER A 282 8.53 -7.65 -14.73
N SER A 283 7.93 -7.02 -13.72
CA SER A 283 7.54 -7.67 -12.45
C SER A 283 6.21 -8.40 -12.56
N ILE A 284 5.36 -8.05 -13.54
CA ILE A 284 4.06 -8.68 -13.76
C ILE A 284 4.27 -9.88 -14.69
N SER A 285 4.38 -11.08 -14.13
CA SER A 285 4.72 -12.30 -14.88
C SER A 285 3.53 -12.99 -15.52
N ALA A 286 2.32 -12.76 -15.02
CA ALA A 286 1.13 -13.36 -15.60
C ALA A 286 -0.16 -12.57 -15.34
N PHE A 287 -1.13 -12.75 -16.23
CA PHE A 287 -2.53 -12.35 -16.07
C PHE A 287 -3.39 -13.61 -16.03
N ILE A 288 -4.14 -13.77 -14.95
CA ILE A 288 -5.06 -14.89 -14.76
C ILE A 288 -6.47 -14.34 -14.86
N PHE A 289 -7.20 -14.70 -15.89
CA PHE A 289 -8.57 -14.27 -16.09
C PHE A 289 -9.55 -15.15 -15.33
N GLY A 290 -10.58 -14.54 -14.75
CA GLY A 290 -11.58 -15.27 -13.98
C GLY A 290 -12.40 -16.25 -14.82
N CYS A 291 -13.04 -17.22 -14.15
CA CYS A 291 -13.82 -18.25 -14.85
C CYS A 291 -15.07 -17.70 -15.56
N LYS A 292 -15.52 -16.49 -15.20
CA LYS A 292 -16.60 -15.76 -15.86
C LYS A 292 -16.09 -14.59 -16.71
N SER A 293 -14.78 -14.46 -16.90
CA SER A 293 -14.22 -13.39 -17.74
C SER A 293 -14.69 -13.52 -19.19
N SER A 294 -14.84 -12.38 -19.85
CA SER A 294 -15.25 -12.35 -21.25
C SER A 294 -14.10 -12.82 -22.15
N PHE A 295 -14.45 -13.35 -23.33
CA PHE A 295 -13.46 -13.64 -24.36
C PHE A 295 -12.83 -12.34 -24.91
N GLY A 296 -13.59 -11.24 -24.91
CA GLY A 296 -13.11 -9.93 -25.36
C GLY A 296 -11.95 -9.40 -24.52
N ASP A 297 -12.03 -9.49 -23.20
CA ASP A 297 -10.96 -9.02 -22.30
C ASP A 297 -9.63 -9.74 -22.59
N ILE A 298 -9.71 -11.06 -22.83
CA ILE A 298 -8.55 -11.90 -23.15
C ILE A 298 -7.92 -11.47 -24.48
N GLU A 299 -8.74 -11.31 -25.52
CA GLU A 299 -8.25 -10.92 -26.85
C GLU A 299 -7.68 -9.50 -26.85
N ILE A 300 -8.31 -8.57 -26.13
CA ILE A 300 -7.80 -7.21 -25.93
C ILE A 300 -6.44 -7.27 -25.24
N THR A 301 -6.27 -8.10 -24.21
CA THR A 301 -4.96 -8.30 -23.56
C THR A 301 -3.93 -8.85 -24.53
N LYS A 302 -4.25 -9.90 -25.31
CA LYS A 302 -3.33 -10.45 -26.32
C LYS A 302 -2.88 -9.40 -27.34
N GLN A 303 -3.75 -8.45 -27.68
CA GLN A 303 -3.46 -7.41 -28.68
C GLN A 303 -2.70 -6.22 -28.11
N LYS A 304 -3.03 -5.79 -26.88
CA LYS A 304 -2.55 -4.51 -26.32
C LYS A 304 -1.47 -4.64 -25.27
N LEU A 305 -1.24 -5.84 -24.72
CA LEU A 305 -0.22 -6.02 -23.70
C LEU A 305 1.16 -5.64 -24.24
N SER A 306 1.80 -4.70 -23.56
CA SER A 306 3.05 -4.07 -24.02
C SER A 306 4.32 -4.73 -23.49
N TRP A 307 4.21 -5.80 -22.70
CA TRP A 307 5.33 -6.56 -22.17
C TRP A 307 5.04 -8.07 -22.17
N ASP A 308 6.08 -8.86 -21.98
CA ASP A 308 5.97 -10.32 -21.93
C ASP A 308 5.40 -10.78 -20.58
N ALA A 309 4.20 -11.37 -20.62
CA ALA A 309 3.56 -12.01 -19.48
C ALA A 309 2.70 -13.19 -19.94
N ASP A 310 2.66 -14.25 -19.14
CA ASP A 310 1.83 -15.41 -19.41
C ASP A 310 0.35 -15.08 -19.22
N LEU A 311 -0.51 -15.69 -20.03
CA LEU A 311 -1.96 -15.57 -19.89
C LEU A 311 -2.54 -16.91 -19.43
N TYR A 312 -3.41 -16.85 -18.43
CA TYR A 312 -4.15 -18.00 -17.91
C TYR A 312 -5.64 -17.69 -17.83
N LYS A 313 -6.48 -18.73 -17.88
CA LYS A 313 -7.89 -18.66 -17.52
C LYS A 313 -8.19 -19.63 -16.38
N ALA A 314 -8.83 -19.12 -15.34
CA ALA A 314 -9.41 -19.95 -14.29
C ALA A 314 -10.58 -20.76 -14.84
N LYS A 315 -10.63 -22.05 -14.55
CA LYS A 315 -11.72 -22.96 -14.93
C LYS A 315 -12.29 -23.62 -13.69
N ILE A 316 -13.61 -23.80 -13.68
CA ILE A 316 -14.26 -24.58 -12.63
C ILE A 316 -13.86 -26.04 -12.83
N SER A 317 -13.23 -26.62 -11.81
CA SER A 317 -12.84 -28.02 -11.86
C SER A 317 -14.09 -28.90 -11.96
N LYS A 318 -14.02 -29.96 -12.77
CA LYS A 318 -15.14 -30.91 -12.94
C LYS A 318 -15.19 -31.95 -11.83
N ASP A 319 -14.04 -32.24 -11.23
CA ASP A 319 -13.85 -33.34 -10.29
C ASP A 319 -13.73 -32.86 -8.84
N LYS A 320 -13.56 -31.55 -8.64
CA LYS A 320 -13.33 -30.92 -7.34
C LYS A 320 -14.05 -29.58 -7.25
N PHE A 321 -14.35 -29.13 -6.04
CA PHE A 321 -14.94 -27.81 -5.79
C PHE A 321 -13.87 -26.72 -5.74
N GLU A 322 -13.03 -26.64 -6.78
CA GLU A 322 -11.90 -25.70 -6.87
C GLU A 322 -11.79 -25.06 -8.26
N LEU A 323 -10.92 -24.07 -8.39
CA LEU A 323 -10.55 -23.45 -9.66
C LEU A 323 -9.20 -23.98 -10.12
N ASP A 324 -9.16 -24.49 -11.36
CA ASP A 324 -7.94 -24.88 -12.05
C ASP A 324 -7.45 -23.73 -12.94
N LEU A 325 -6.15 -23.66 -13.21
CA LEU A 325 -5.56 -22.68 -14.13
C LEU A 325 -5.17 -23.33 -15.45
N GLU A 326 -5.64 -22.78 -16.56
CA GLU A 326 -5.27 -23.20 -17.92
C GLU A 326 -4.52 -22.07 -18.62
N LYS A 327 -3.34 -22.37 -19.19
CA LYS A 327 -2.58 -21.41 -20.01
C LYS A 327 -3.23 -21.22 -21.38
N ILE A 328 -3.31 -19.98 -21.88
CA ILE A 328 -4.11 -19.60 -23.07
C ILE A 328 -3.39 -18.71 -24.08
#